data_AF-A0A8I2BB09-F1
#
_entry.id   AF-A0A8I2BB09-F1
#
_cell.length_a   1.000
_cell.length_b   1.000
_cell.length_c   1.000
_cell.angle_alpha   90.00
_cell.angle_beta   90.00
_cell.angle_gamma   90.00
#
_symmetry.space_group_name_H-M   'P 1'
#
loop_
_entity.id
_entity.type
_entity.pdbx_description
1 polymer ?
#
loop_
_entity_poly.entity_id
_entity_poly.type
_entity_poly.pdbx_seq_one_letter_code
_entity_poly.pdbx_strand_id
1 'polypeptide(L)'
;MNFEIFLFLLFMSMVTFAVGVIVWVAIARFFGRGTQTAKILNYVLIPVIAFAYNFLIIISGKWRYLVGCIPLALLIGYCLYYRFGNHGTYIEPQAKPESDFQRRESSKSRRIREARERKAAKREQMQQRKAPGK
;
A
#
# COMPACT_ATOMS: atom_id res chain seq x y z
N MET A 1 13.52 -16.15 -31.32
CA MET A 1 12.09 -15.83 -31.12
C MET A 1 11.71 -14.73 -32.10
N ASN A 2 10.55 -14.84 -32.75
CA ASN A 2 10.02 -13.77 -33.60
C ASN A 2 9.65 -12.56 -32.74
N PHE A 3 10.00 -11.34 -33.18
CA PHE A 3 9.77 -10.10 -32.45
C PHE A 3 8.28 -9.87 -32.11
N GLU A 4 7.36 -10.30 -32.98
CA GLU A 4 5.92 -10.23 -32.75
C GLU A 4 5.45 -11.07 -31.55
N ILE A 5 5.99 -12.28 -31.40
CA ILE A 5 5.66 -13.16 -30.27
C ILE A 5 6.18 -12.56 -28.98
N PHE A 6 7.38 -11.96 -29.03
CA PHE A 6 7.95 -11.24 -27.90
C PHE A 6 7.06 -10.06 -27.47
N LEU A 7 6.64 -9.19 -28.39
CA LEU A 7 5.75 -8.07 -28.08
C LEU A 7 4.39 -8.53 -27.53
N PHE A 8 3.85 -9.63 -28.08
CA PHE A 8 2.60 -10.20 -27.60
C PHE A 8 2.71 -10.74 -26.17
N LEU A 9 3.81 -11.43 -25.84
CA LEU A 9 4.11 -11.90 -24.49
C LEU A 9 4.32 -10.73 -23.52
N LEU A 10 5.06 -9.70 -23.93
CA LEU A 10 5.26 -8.49 -23.14
C LEU A 10 3.92 -7.80 -22.83
N PHE A 11 3.07 -7.67 -23.86
CA PHE A 11 1.73 -7.11 -23.71
C PHE A 11 0.90 -7.93 -22.71
N MET A 12 0.84 -9.25 -22.86
CA MET A 12 0.11 -10.12 -21.93
C MET A 12 0.62 -10.06 -20.50
N SER A 13 1.94 -9.92 -20.32
CA SER A 13 2.56 -9.73 -18.99
C SER A 13 2.09 -8.42 -18.34
N MET A 14 2.13 -7.31 -19.09
CA MET A 14 1.65 -6.00 -18.63
C MET A 14 0.16 -6.02 -18.28
N VAL A 15 -0.65 -6.69 -19.10
CA VAL A 15 -2.09 -6.84 -18.87
C VAL A 15 -2.37 -7.68 -17.63
N THR A 16 -1.67 -8.80 -17.47
CA THR A 16 -1.80 -9.67 -16.29
C THR A 16 -1.44 -8.92 -15.01
N PHE A 17 -0.37 -8.13 -15.04
CA PHE A 17 0.00 -7.26 -13.94
C PHE A 17 -1.10 -6.24 -13.61
N ALA A 18 -1.65 -5.55 -14.62
CA ALA A 18 -2.71 -4.57 -14.42
C ALA A 18 -3.98 -5.18 -13.83
N VAL A 19 -4.40 -6.34 -14.33
CA VAL A 19 -5.55 -7.09 -13.79
C VAL A 19 -5.29 -7.46 -12.33
N GLY A 20 -4.11 -7.97 -12.00
CA GLY A 20 -3.72 -8.30 -10.63
C GLY A 20 -3.81 -7.11 -9.68
N VAL A 21 -3.32 -5.94 -10.11
CA VAL A 21 -3.40 -4.70 -9.31
C VAL A 21 -4.86 -4.27 -9.12
N ILE A 22 -5.68 -4.29 -10.17
CA ILE A 22 -7.10 -3.91 -10.08
C ILE A 22 -7.84 -4.81 -9.09
N VAL A 23 -7.65 -6.13 -9.18
CA VAL A 23 -8.28 -7.10 -8.27
C VAL A 23 -7.79 -6.87 -6.84
N TRP A 24 -6.50 -6.65 -6.64
CA TRP A 24 -5.94 -6.34 -5.32
C TRP A 24 -6.53 -5.05 -4.73
N VAL A 25 -6.64 -3.98 -5.52
CA VAL A 25 -7.27 -2.72 -5.09
C VAL A 25 -8.74 -2.93 -4.74
N ALA A 26 -9.48 -3.70 -5.54
CA ALA A 26 -10.87 -4.02 -5.29
C ALA A 26 -11.04 -4.80 -3.97
N ILE A 27 -10.27 -5.86 -3.77
CA ILE A 27 -10.27 -6.65 -2.53
C ILE A 27 -9.95 -5.75 -1.33
N ALA A 28 -8.91 -4.92 -1.43
CA ALA A 28 -8.53 -3.98 -0.38
C ALA A 28 -9.64 -2.97 -0.05
N ARG A 29 -10.46 -2.58 -1.05
CA ARG A 29 -11.55 -1.62 -0.88
C ARG A 29 -12.79 -2.23 -0.22
N PHE A 30 -13.05 -3.52 -0.45
CA PHE A 30 -14.22 -4.24 0.10
C PHE A 30 -13.94 -4.92 1.45
N PHE A 31 -12.80 -5.60 1.59
CA PHE A 31 -12.48 -6.44 2.77
C PHE A 31 -11.48 -5.79 3.74
N GLY A 32 -11.04 -4.56 3.44
CA GLY A 32 -10.04 -3.83 4.21
C GLY A 32 -8.60 -4.31 3.96
N ARG A 33 -7.63 -3.41 4.13
CA ARG A 33 -6.21 -3.75 3.98
C ARG A 33 -5.72 -4.54 5.19
N GLY A 34 -5.09 -5.69 4.94
CA GLY A 34 -4.39 -6.46 5.97
C GLY A 34 -5.21 -7.53 6.70
N THR A 35 -6.52 -7.66 6.43
CA THR A 35 -7.35 -8.73 7.02
C THR A 35 -6.91 -10.11 6.51
N GLN A 36 -7.05 -11.16 7.33
CA GLN A 36 -6.73 -12.53 6.92
C GLN A 36 -7.58 -12.96 5.71
N THR A 37 -8.85 -12.56 5.69
CA THR A 37 -9.76 -12.78 4.56
C THR A 37 -9.25 -12.13 3.28
N ALA A 38 -8.78 -10.88 3.32
CA ALA A 38 -8.22 -10.22 2.14
C ALA A 38 -6.95 -10.93 1.63
N LYS A 39 -6.10 -11.47 2.51
CA LYS A 39 -4.92 -12.23 2.10
C LYS A 39 -5.29 -13.53 1.37
N ILE A 40 -6.22 -14.29 1.92
CA ILE A 40 -6.72 -15.53 1.31
C ILE A 40 -7.38 -15.22 -0.03
N LEU A 41 -8.22 -14.18 -0.08
CA LEU A 41 -8.91 -13.79 -1.29
C LEU A 41 -7.94 -13.29 -2.37
N ASN A 42 -6.88 -12.56 -2.01
CA ASN A 42 -5.84 -12.18 -2.97
C ASN A 42 -5.14 -13.42 -3.56
N TYR A 43 -4.83 -14.42 -2.74
CA TYR A 43 -4.13 -15.62 -3.20
C TYR A 43 -4.97 -16.47 -4.17
N VAL A 44 -6.29 -16.52 -3.97
CA VAL A 44 -7.19 -17.33 -4.81
C VAL A 44 -7.75 -16.52 -5.98
N LEU A 45 -8.25 -15.30 -5.73
CA LEU A 45 -9.02 -14.55 -6.70
C LEU A 45 -8.14 -13.89 -7.76
N ILE A 46 -6.95 -13.40 -7.40
CA ILE A 46 -6.03 -12.80 -8.38
C ILE A 46 -5.66 -13.79 -9.49
N PRO A 47 -5.15 -15.00 -9.21
CA PRO A 47 -4.79 -15.92 -10.29
C PRO A 47 -6.01 -16.39 -11.09
N VAL A 48 -7.17 -16.59 -10.46
CA VAL A 48 -8.41 -16.98 -11.16
C VAL A 48 -8.85 -15.90 -12.14
N ILE A 49 -8.90 -14.63 -11.71
CA ILE A 49 -9.32 -13.51 -12.58
C ILE A 49 -8.26 -13.25 -13.66
N ALA A 50 -6.98 -13.29 -13.32
CA ALA A 50 -5.90 -13.13 -14.30
C ALA A 50 -5.95 -14.20 -15.39
N PHE A 51 -6.19 -15.46 -15.01
CA PHE A 51 -6.34 -16.56 -15.95
C PHE A 51 -7.58 -16.37 -16.84
N ALA A 52 -8.74 -16.07 -16.25
CA ALA A 52 -9.97 -15.82 -17.01
C ALA A 52 -9.81 -14.67 -18.02
N TYR A 53 -9.12 -13.59 -17.63
CA TYR A 53 -8.89 -12.45 -18.51
C TYR A 53 -7.92 -12.78 -19.65
N ASN A 54 -6.86 -13.54 -19.38
CA ASN A 54 -5.95 -14.00 -20.43
C ASN A 54 -6.67 -14.88 -21.46
N PHE A 55 -7.56 -15.79 -21.01
CA PHE A 55 -8.42 -16.56 -21.91
C PHE A 55 -9.33 -15.66 -22.75
N LEU A 56 -9.95 -14.65 -22.14
CA LEU A 56 -10.79 -13.68 -22.83
C LEU A 56 -10.02 -12.98 -23.97
N ILE A 57 -8.78 -12.55 -23.74
CA ILE A 57 -7.94 -11.90 -24.75
C ILE A 57 -7.62 -12.86 -25.90
N ILE A 58 -7.29 -14.12 -25.59
CA ILE A 58 -6.98 -15.14 -26.61
C ILE A 58 -8.21 -15.39 -27.50
N ILE A 59 -9.39 -15.54 -26.90
CA ILE A 59 -10.65 -15.79 -27.61
C ILE A 59 -11.08 -14.56 -28.44
N SER A 60 -10.73 -13.35 -28.00
CA SER A 60 -11.08 -12.10 -28.68
C SER A 60 -10.47 -11.94 -30.07
N GLY A 61 -9.50 -12.78 -30.47
CA GLY A 61 -8.96 -12.85 -31.83
C GLY A 61 -8.47 -11.50 -32.34
N LYS A 62 -9.18 -10.90 -33.30
CA LYS A 62 -8.84 -9.59 -33.88
C LYS A 62 -8.91 -8.45 -32.85
N TRP A 63 -9.76 -8.56 -31.83
CA TRP A 63 -9.98 -7.53 -30.81
C TRP A 63 -9.09 -7.68 -29.57
N ARG A 64 -8.19 -8.66 -29.56
CA ARG A 64 -7.32 -8.99 -28.41
C ARG A 64 -6.60 -7.78 -27.81
N TYR A 65 -6.08 -6.88 -28.64
CA TYR A 65 -5.36 -5.70 -28.16
C TYR A 65 -6.31 -4.67 -27.56
N LEU A 66 -7.48 -4.46 -28.16
CA LEU A 66 -8.50 -3.56 -27.61
C LEU A 66 -8.96 -4.04 -26.23
N VAL A 67 -9.26 -5.34 -26.10
CA VAL A 67 -9.66 -5.96 -24.85
C VAL A 67 -8.53 -5.92 -23.83
N GLY A 68 -7.30 -6.26 -24.20
CA GLY A 68 -6.16 -6.19 -23.30
C GLY A 68 -5.83 -4.77 -22.83
N CYS A 69 -6.12 -3.73 -23.62
CA CYS A 69 -5.90 -2.34 -23.23
C CYS A 69 -6.83 -1.85 -22.12
N ILE A 70 -8.00 -2.49 -21.91
CA ILE A 70 -8.98 -2.06 -20.90
C ILE A 70 -8.38 -2.00 -19.48
N PRO A 71 -7.78 -3.06 -18.91
CA PRO A 71 -7.20 -3.02 -17.57
C PRO A 71 -6.02 -2.04 -17.48
N LEU A 72 -5.25 -1.87 -18.56
CA LEU A 72 -4.17 -0.89 -18.61
C LEU A 72 -4.73 0.55 -18.53
N ALA A 73 -5.76 0.84 -19.31
CA ALA A 73 -6.42 2.15 -19.30
C ALA A 73 -7.07 2.45 -17.94
N LEU A 74 -7.73 1.46 -17.32
CA LEU A 74 -8.30 1.59 -15.99
C LEU A 74 -7.22 1.86 -14.94
N LEU A 75 -6.10 1.14 -15.00
CA LEU A 75 -4.98 1.36 -14.07
C LEU A 75 -4.36 2.75 -14.24
N ILE A 76 -4.12 3.18 -15.48
CA ILE A 76 -3.57 4.51 -15.77
C ILE A 76 -4.56 5.59 -15.32
N GLY A 77 -5.84 5.46 -15.67
CA GLY A 77 -6.89 6.38 -15.25
C GLY A 77 -7.01 6.47 -13.73
N TYR A 78 -6.92 5.34 -13.04
CA TYR A 78 -6.88 5.29 -11.57
C TYR A 78 -5.63 6.02 -11.03
N CYS A 79 -4.43 5.74 -11.57
CA CYS A 79 -3.21 6.42 -11.15
C CYS A 79 -3.27 7.93 -11.39
N LEU A 80 -3.78 8.37 -12.54
CA LEU A 80 -3.95 9.79 -12.86
C LEU A 80 -4.99 10.46 -11.96
N TYR A 81 -6.09 9.77 -11.66
CA TYR A 81 -7.09 10.25 -10.70
C TYR A 81 -6.46 10.52 -9.33
N TYR A 82 -5.64 9.61 -8.81
CA TYR A 82 -4.94 9.84 -7.53
C TYR A 82 -3.85 10.91 -7.64
N ARG A 83 -3.18 11.01 -8.80
CA ARG A 83 -2.07 11.95 -9.01
C ARG A 83 -2.52 13.40 -9.19
N PHE A 84 -3.69 13.61 -9.78
CA PHE A 84 -4.21 14.94 -10.15
C PHE A 84 -5.49 15.33 -9.40
N GLY A 85 -6.33 14.37 -8.98
CA GLY A 85 -7.56 14.65 -8.22
C GLY A 85 -7.32 14.95 -6.73
N ASN A 86 -6.25 14.43 -6.14
CA ASN A 86 -5.90 14.65 -4.73
C ASN A 86 -4.64 15.50 -4.60
N HIS A 87 -4.73 16.80 -4.88
CA HIS A 87 -3.66 17.76 -4.62
C HIS A 87 -3.18 17.68 -3.14
N GLY A 88 -2.06 16.99 -2.91
CA GLY A 88 -1.26 17.11 -1.68
C GLY A 88 -1.76 16.40 -0.41
N THR A 89 -3.01 15.92 -0.34
CA THR A 89 -3.46 15.11 0.79
C THR A 89 -3.10 13.66 0.53
N TYR A 90 -1.85 13.33 0.83
CA TYR A 90 -1.41 11.96 1.06
C TYR A 90 -2.53 11.20 1.78
N ILE A 91 -2.89 10.04 1.23
CA ILE A 91 -3.44 8.92 2.01
C ILE A 91 -2.72 8.98 3.35
N GLU A 92 -3.45 9.24 4.46
CA GLU A 92 -2.89 9.20 5.80
C GLU A 92 -1.90 8.02 5.85
N PRO A 93 -0.67 8.23 6.34
CA PRO A 93 0.33 7.19 6.36
C PRO A 93 -0.34 5.94 6.91
N GLN A 94 -0.40 4.92 6.05
CA GLN A 94 -0.95 3.60 6.32
C GLN A 94 -0.84 3.35 7.81
N ALA A 95 -1.96 3.14 8.51
CA ALA A 95 -1.92 2.66 9.88
C ALA A 95 -0.83 1.59 9.89
N LYS A 96 0.28 1.89 10.60
CA LYS A 96 1.52 1.10 10.53
C LYS A 96 1.06 -0.35 10.54
N PRO A 97 1.50 -1.21 9.60
CA PRO A 97 1.25 -2.64 9.79
C PRO A 97 1.66 -2.91 11.24
N GLU A 98 0.77 -3.55 12.00
CA GLU A 98 1.08 -4.00 13.35
C GLU A 98 2.15 -5.07 13.17
N SER A 99 3.37 -4.60 12.93
CA SER A 99 4.54 -5.42 12.81
C SER A 99 4.81 -5.88 14.23
N ASP A 100 4.93 -7.19 14.43
CA ASP A 100 5.55 -7.78 15.62
C ASP A 100 6.93 -7.19 15.93
N PHE A 101 7.51 -6.42 15.00
CA PHE A 101 8.71 -5.62 15.14
C PHE A 101 8.48 -4.18 15.60
N GLN A 102 7.43 -3.88 16.36
CA GLN A 102 7.53 -2.71 17.23
C GLN A 102 8.69 -2.98 18.19
N ARG A 103 9.83 -2.32 17.95
CA ARG A 103 11.00 -2.39 18.82
C ARG A 103 10.54 -2.00 20.22
N ARG A 104 10.27 -3.00 21.07
CA ARG A 104 10.00 -2.79 22.51
C ARG A 104 11.07 -1.83 22.99
N GLU A 105 10.69 -0.64 23.45
CA GLU A 105 11.65 0.28 24.04
C GLU A 105 12.36 -0.50 25.14
N SER A 106 13.68 -0.68 24.97
CA SER A 106 14.49 -1.41 25.93
C SER A 106 14.28 -0.80 27.32
N SER A 107 14.15 -1.63 28.35
CA SER A 107 14.08 -1.20 29.76
C SER A 107 15.15 -0.17 30.11
N LYS A 108 16.32 -0.23 29.44
CA LYS A 108 17.40 0.74 29.57
C LYS A 108 17.04 2.12 29.01
N SER A 109 16.35 2.20 27.88
CA SER A 109 15.87 3.46 27.27
C SER A 109 14.84 4.14 28.17
N ARG A 110 13.90 3.37 28.72
CA ARG A 110 12.85 3.88 29.63
C ARG A 110 13.45 4.51 30.89
N ARG A 111 14.41 3.81 31.52
CA ARG A 111 15.13 4.32 32.71
C ARG A 111 15.91 5.61 32.44
N ILE A 112 16.55 5.73 31.28
CA ILE A 112 17.31 6.94 30.93
C ILE A 112 16.37 8.12 30.72
N ARG A 113 15.19 7.91 30.13
CA ARG A 113 14.19 8.97 29.91
C ARG A 113 13.60 9.45 31.24
N GLU A 114 13.18 8.54 32.11
CA GLU A 114 12.68 8.86 33.45
C GLU A 114 13.72 9.62 34.30
N ALA A 115 15.00 9.25 34.20
CA ALA A 115 16.06 9.96 34.91
C ALA A 115 16.29 11.40 34.40
N ARG A 116 16.09 11.65 33.09
CA ARG A 116 16.17 12.99 32.51
C ARG A 116 14.95 13.84 32.91
N GLU A 117 13.76 13.25 32.87
CA GLU A 117 12.52 13.92 33.27
C GLU A 117 12.54 14.31 34.75
N ARG A 118 13.01 13.41 35.64
CA ARG A 118 13.20 13.74 37.07
C ARG A 118 14.21 14.88 37.29
N LYS A 119 15.28 14.93 36.49
CA LYS A 119 16.26 16.03 36.57
C LYS A 119 15.67 17.35 36.06
N ALA A 120 14.85 17.32 35.01
CA ALA A 120 14.16 18.50 34.49
C ALA A 120 13.14 19.04 35.51
N ALA A 121 12.25 18.17 36.03
CA ALA A 121 11.27 18.54 37.05
C ALA A 121 11.92 19.11 38.32
N LYS A 122 13.07 18.55 38.74
CA LYS A 122 13.81 19.06 39.90
C LYS A 122 14.42 20.45 39.63
N ARG A 123 14.84 20.75 38.39
CA ARG A 123 15.32 22.07 37.98
C ARG A 123 14.19 23.09 37.94
N GLU A 124 13.03 22.69 37.44
CA GLU A 124 11.82 23.53 37.40
C GLU A 124 11.32 23.86 38.80
N GLN A 125 11.28 22.88 39.71
CA GLN A 125 10.94 23.13 41.13
C GLN A 125 11.97 24.05 41.82
N MET A 126 13.26 23.91 41.51
CA MET A 126 14.27 24.84 42.04
C MET A 126 14.16 26.24 41.45
N GLN A 127 13.76 26.38 40.18
CA GLN A 127 13.50 27.69 39.56
C GLN A 127 12.25 28.35 40.14
N GLN A 128 11.18 27.60 40.38
CA GLN A 128 9.98 28.10 41.08
C GLN A 128 10.27 28.51 42.53
N ARG A 129 11.13 27.77 43.24
CA ARG A 129 11.58 28.14 44.60
C ARG A 129 12.56 29.33 44.61
N LYS A 130 13.20 29.65 43.49
CA LYS A 130 14.12 30.79 43.32
C LYS A 130 13.48 32.03 42.70
N ALA A 131 12.19 31.99 42.39
CA ALA A 131 11.40 33.18 42.08
C ALA A 131 10.77 33.70 43.38
N PRO A 132 11.44 34.56 44.16
CA PRO A 132 10.81 35.23 45.28
C PRO A 132 9.65 36.11 44.77
N GLY A 133 8.64 36.25 45.63
CA GLY A 133 7.35 36.86 45.34
C GLY A 133 7.40 38.21 44.64
N LYS A 134 6.32 38.43 43.87
CA LYS A 134 5.80 39.78 43.62
C LYS A 134 5.65 40.56 44.91
#